data_AF-A0A7J9IL53-F1
#
_entry.id   AF-A0A7J9IL53-F1
#
_cell.length_a   1.000
_cell.length_b   1.000
_cell.length_c   1.000
_cell.angle_alpha   90.00
_cell.angle_beta   90.00
_cell.angle_gamma   90.00
#
_symmetry.space_group_name_H-M   'P 1'
#
loop_
_entity.id
_entity.type
_entity.pdbx_description
1 polymer ?
#
loop_
_entity_poly.entity_id
_entity_poly.type
_entity_poly.pdbx_seq_one_letter_code
_entity_poly.pdbx_strand_id
1 'polypeptide(L)'
;KCYRVHYESLTIQGTTLFKEERIPMDVVFKPWVPRALESADKYGNVAQLLFVKLDDALLKAMVRFWDPTYRCFKFNKVDMIPTIEEYSTLFHYDFRDPLRIY
;
A
#
# COMPACT_ATOMS: atom_id res chain seq x y z
N LYS A 1 14.91 -4.16 7.58
CA LYS A 1 14.73 -2.71 7.43
C LYS A 1 14.40 -2.42 5.95
N CYS A 2 13.17 -2.00 5.66
CA CYS A 2 12.71 -1.63 4.33
C CYS A 2 12.96 -0.14 4.10
N TYR A 3 13.33 0.20 2.88
CA TYR A 3 13.70 1.55 2.48
C TYR A 3 13.08 1.86 1.12
N ARG A 4 12.64 3.10 0.92
CA ARG A 4 12.44 3.67 -0.41
C ARG A 4 13.79 4.16 -0.90
N VAL A 5 14.20 3.71 -2.08
CA VAL A 5 15.42 4.19 -2.72
C VAL A 5 15.04 5.38 -3.61
N HIS A 6 15.65 6.52 -3.34
CA HIS A 6 15.55 7.71 -4.19
C HIS A 6 16.86 7.87 -4.95
N TYR A 7 16.77 8.12 -6.25
CA TYR A 7 17.91 8.35 -7.12
C TYR A 7 17.90 9.80 -7.55
N GLU A 8 18.94 10.54 -7.16
CA GLU A 8 19.15 11.90 -7.62
C GLU A 8 20.34 11.90 -8.58
N SER A 9 20.12 12.35 -9.82
CA SER A 9 21.17 12.44 -10.84
C SER A 9 21.68 13.86 -10.94
N LEU A 10 22.99 14.04 -10.78
CA LEU A 10 23.67 15.30 -11.04
C LEU A 10 24.64 15.11 -12.21
N THR A 11 24.47 15.90 -13.27
CA THR A 11 25.36 15.86 -14.43
C THR A 11 26.29 17.07 -14.40
N ILE A 12 27.60 16.82 -14.35
CA ILE A 12 28.64 17.86 -14.38
C ILE A 12 29.60 17.53 -15.53
N GLN A 13 29.77 18.47 -16.46
CA GLN A 13 30.69 18.35 -17.60
C GLN A 13 30.58 17.02 -18.38
N GLY A 14 29.35 16.55 -18.63
CA GLY A 14 29.09 15.31 -19.37
C GLY A 14 29.20 14.02 -18.56
N THR A 15 29.55 14.09 -17.27
CA THR A 15 29.53 12.94 -16.36
C THR A 15 28.28 13.00 -15.49
N THR A 16 27.44 11.96 -15.52
CA THR A 16 26.27 11.83 -14.65
C THR A 16 26.62 10.98 -13.43
N LEU A 17 26.53 11.57 -12.25
CA LEU A 17 26.68 10.89 -10.97
C LEU A 17 25.29 10.63 -10.38
N PHE A 18 25.04 9.40 -9.97
CA PHE A 18 23.80 9.01 -9.28
C PHE A 18 24.08 8.91 -7.79
N LYS A 19 23.34 9.69 -7.01
CA LYS A 19 23.36 9.59 -5.55
C LYS A 19 22.19 8.72 -5.12
N GLU A 20 22.49 7.59 -4.48
CA GLU A 20 21.49 6.70 -3.88
C GLU A 20 21.19 7.18 -2.45
N GLU A 21 19.95 7.59 -2.20
CA GLU A 21 19.48 7.89 -0.85
C GLU A 21 18.46 6.84 -0.40
N ARG A 22 18.70 6.25 0.77
CA ARG A 22 17.84 5.22 1.36
C ARG A 22 17.00 5.83 2.46
N ILE A 23 15.72 6.04 2.18
CA ILE A 23 14.77 6.60 3.14
C ILE A 23 14.06 5.44 3.84
N PRO A 24 14.15 5.31 5.17
CA PRO A 24 13.44 4.26 5.91
C PRO A 24 11.92 4.35 5.71
N MET A 25 11.25 3.21 5.50
CA MET A 25 9.80 3.21 5.22
C MET A 25 8.97 3.79 6.38
N ASP A 26 9.43 3.70 7.63
CA ASP A 26 8.80 4.35 8.78
C ASP A 26 8.76 5.88 8.66
N VAL A 27 9.79 6.48 8.06
CA VAL A 27 9.83 7.92 7.75
C VAL A 27 8.90 8.24 6.58
N VAL A 28 8.83 7.37 5.56
CA VAL A 28 7.92 7.53 4.41
C VAL A 28 6.45 7.46 4.82
N PHE A 29 6.10 6.57 5.75
CA PHE A 29 4.72 6.37 6.20
C PHE A 29 4.29 7.31 7.33
N LYS A 30 5.22 7.89 8.10
CA LYS A 30 4.94 8.85 9.19
C LYS A 30 3.89 9.93 8.85
N PRO A 31 3.93 10.60 7.68
CA PRO A 31 2.95 11.62 7.30
C PRO A 31 1.53 11.08 7.00
N TRP A 32 1.40 9.77 6.83
CA TRP A 32 0.15 9.08 6.50
C TRP A 32 -0.55 8.55 7.75
N VAL A 33 0.19 8.28 8.84
CA VAL A 33 -0.38 7.75 10.09
C VAL A 33 -1.43 8.69 10.73
N PRO A 34 -1.20 10.01 10.86
CA PRO A 34 -2.21 10.92 11.42
C PRO A 34 -3.43 11.07 10.50
N ARG A 35 -3.21 11.14 9.18
CA ARG A 35 -4.27 11.21 8.16
C ARG A 35 -5.12 9.96 8.11
N ALA A 36 -4.49 8.79 8.28
CA ALA A 36 -5.17 7.51 8.37
C ALA A 36 -6.11 7.48 9.59
N LEU A 37 -5.65 8.03 10.72
CA LEU A 37 -6.44 8.12 11.95
C LEU A 37 -7.65 9.06 11.81
N GLU A 38 -7.48 10.23 11.18
CA GLU A 38 -8.61 11.15 10.86
C GLU A 38 -9.60 10.51 9.87
N SER A 39 -9.10 9.68 8.97
CA SER A 39 -9.92 8.97 7.99
C SER A 39 -10.57 7.70 8.55
N ALA A 40 -10.19 7.26 9.75
CA ALA A 40 -10.80 6.09 10.40
C ALA A 40 -12.30 6.28 10.64
N ASP A 41 -12.72 7.52 10.93
CA ASP A 41 -14.15 7.86 11.05
C ASP A 41 -14.88 7.79 9.69
N LYS A 42 -14.18 7.96 8.57
CA LYS A 42 -14.74 7.90 7.21
C LYS A 42 -14.73 6.50 6.60
N TYR A 43 -13.67 5.73 6.85
CA TYR A 43 -13.46 4.41 6.24
C TYR A 43 -13.69 3.26 7.23
N GLY A 44 -14.02 3.55 8.49
CA GLY A 44 -14.35 2.56 9.51
C GLY A 44 -13.27 1.50 9.69
N ASN A 45 -13.68 0.24 9.75
CA ASN A 45 -12.79 -0.90 9.99
C ASN A 45 -11.72 -1.09 8.91
N VAL A 46 -11.90 -0.51 7.71
CA VAL A 46 -10.90 -0.56 6.62
C VAL A 46 -9.62 0.17 7.02
N ALA A 47 -9.74 1.26 7.80
CA ALA A 47 -8.59 2.03 8.24
C ALA A 47 -7.65 1.21 9.16
N GLN A 48 -8.16 0.16 9.80
CA GLN A 48 -7.34 -0.74 10.62
C GLN A 48 -6.27 -1.48 9.80
N LEU A 49 -6.50 -1.69 8.49
CA LEU A 49 -5.53 -2.30 7.58
C LEU A 49 -4.27 -1.46 7.42
N LEU A 50 -4.37 -0.14 7.60
CA LEU A 50 -3.22 0.78 7.53
C LEU A 50 -2.27 0.61 8.74
N PHE A 51 -2.74 -0.04 9.80
CA PHE A 51 -1.96 -0.30 11.02
C PHE A 51 -1.43 -1.74 11.10
N VAL A 52 -1.77 -2.59 10.13
CA VAL A 52 -1.22 -3.95 10.06
C VAL A 52 0.28 -3.86 9.83
N LYS A 53 1.06 -4.43 10.75
CA LYS A 53 2.51 -4.51 10.62
C LYS A 53 2.84 -5.47 9.48
N LEU A 54 3.19 -4.90 8.32
CA LEU A 54 3.68 -5.66 7.18
C LEU A 54 5.18 -5.93 7.34
N ASP A 55 5.59 -7.15 7.01
CA ASP A 55 7.00 -7.50 6.95
C ASP A 55 7.70 -6.79 5.78
N ASP A 56 8.92 -6.33 6.02
CA ASP A 56 9.75 -5.60 5.05
C ASP A 56 10.04 -6.42 3.78
N ALA A 57 10.27 -7.74 3.92
CA ALA A 57 10.53 -8.63 2.80
C ALA A 57 9.24 -8.93 2.04
N LEU A 58 8.11 -9.07 2.76
CA LEU A 58 6.78 -9.21 2.15
C LEU A 58 6.44 -7.99 1.29
N LEU A 59 6.61 -6.76 1.81
CA LEU A 59 6.31 -5.55 1.05
C LEU A 59 7.16 -5.45 -0.22
N LYS A 60 8.46 -5.75 -0.13
CA LYS A 60 9.36 -5.80 -1.30
C LYS A 60 8.94 -6.84 -2.32
N ALA A 61 8.48 -8.00 -1.87
CA ALA A 61 7.95 -9.03 -2.77
C ALA A 61 6.67 -8.52 -3.45
N MET A 62 5.71 -8.00 -2.69
CA MET A 62 4.41 -7.52 -3.21
C MET A 62 4.55 -6.39 -4.23
N VAL A 63 5.46 -5.44 -4.03
CA VAL A 63 5.70 -4.34 -4.99
C VAL A 63 6.09 -4.86 -6.37
N ARG A 64 6.79 -6.01 -6.46
CA ARG A 64 7.17 -6.60 -7.76
C ARG A 64 5.96 -7.15 -8.54
N PHE A 65 4.86 -7.42 -7.85
CA PHE A 65 3.64 -7.96 -8.43
C PHE A 65 2.54 -6.89 -8.60
N TRP A 66 2.80 -5.63 -8.26
CA TRP A 66 1.83 -4.55 -8.42
C TRP A 66 1.66 -4.15 -9.89
N ASP A 67 0.44 -4.29 -10.42
CA ASP A 67 0.06 -3.82 -11.74
C ASP A 67 -0.62 -2.45 -11.63
N PRO A 68 0.02 -1.36 -12.10
CA PRO A 68 -0.54 -0.02 -11.97
C PRO A 68 -1.78 0.22 -12.84
N THR A 69 -1.95 -0.53 -13.94
CA THR A 69 -3.11 -0.38 -14.84
C THR A 69 -4.38 -0.86 -14.16
N TYR A 70 -4.29 -1.97 -13.42
CA TYR A 70 -5.44 -2.57 -12.74
C TYR A 70 -5.52 -2.23 -11.25
N ARG A 71 -4.47 -1.58 -10.71
CA ARG A 71 -4.34 -1.24 -9.28
C ARG A 71 -4.53 -2.46 -8.38
N CYS A 72 -4.00 -3.61 -8.82
CA CYS A 72 -4.06 -4.87 -8.10
C CYS A 72 -2.71 -5.59 -8.15
N PHE A 73 -2.54 -6.59 -7.28
CA PHE A 73 -1.37 -7.46 -7.32
C PHE A 73 -1.66 -8.68 -8.20
N LYS A 74 -0.84 -8.87 -9.24
CA LYS A 74 -0.95 -9.99 -10.18
C LYS A 74 0.12 -11.03 -9.93
N PHE A 75 -0.30 -12.25 -9.60
CA PHE A 75 0.56 -13.43 -9.50
C PHE A 75 0.35 -14.31 -10.71
N ASN A 76 0.96 -13.92 -11.83
CA ASN A 76 0.91 -14.66 -13.11
C ASN A 76 -0.53 -14.88 -13.63
N LYS A 77 -1.20 -15.97 -13.18
CA LYS A 77 -2.58 -16.32 -13.54
C LYS A 77 -3.61 -16.11 -12.41
N VAL A 78 -3.16 -15.69 -11.23
CA VAL A 78 -4.01 -15.48 -10.05
C VAL A 78 -3.92 -14.02 -9.63
N ASP A 79 -5.07 -13.36 -9.53
CA ASP A 79 -5.17 -12.03 -8.95
C ASP A 79 -5.34 -12.15 -7.43
N MET A 80 -4.63 -11.35 -6.64
CA MET A 80 -4.86 -11.26 -5.18
C MET A 80 -5.99 -10.28 -4.84
N ILE A 81 -7.04 -10.27 -5.65
CA ILE A 81 -8.24 -9.50 -5.33
C ILE A 81 -9.10 -10.41 -4.46
N PRO A 82 -9.42 -10.01 -3.21
CA PRO A 82 -10.34 -10.75 -2.37
C PRO A 82 -11.69 -10.94 -3.06
N THR A 83 -12.38 -12.04 -2.80
CA THR A 83 -13.76 -12.22 -3.29
C THR A 83 -14.70 -11.26 -2.56
N ILE A 84 -15.93 -11.12 -3.07
CA ILE A 84 -16.95 -10.24 -2.45
C ILE A 84 -17.22 -10.67 -0.99
N GLU A 85 -17.24 -11.97 -0.73
CA GLU A 85 -17.44 -12.55 0.61
C GLU A 85 -16.26 -12.24 1.56
N GLU A 86 -15.03 -12.28 1.05
CA GLU A 86 -13.85 -11.94 1.82
C GLU A 86 -13.82 -10.43 2.15
N TYR A 87 -14.19 -9.58 1.19
CA TYR A 87 -14.37 -8.15 1.43
C TYR A 87 -15.45 -7.88 2.47
N SER A 88 -16.55 -8.63 2.46
CA SER A 88 -17.63 -8.51 3.44
C SER A 88 -17.12 -8.78 4.84
N THR A 89 -16.32 -9.85 4.97
CA THR A 89 -15.71 -10.25 6.24
C THR A 89 -14.73 -9.20 6.73
N LEU A 90 -13.89 -8.68 5.82
CA LEU A 90 -12.88 -7.65 6.11
C LEU A 90 -13.50 -6.33 6.56
N PHE A 91 -14.64 -5.97 5.97
CA PHE A 91 -15.33 -4.72 6.24
C PHE A 91 -16.43 -4.85 7.30
N HIS A 92 -16.65 -6.06 7.84
CA HIS A 92 -17.79 -6.39 8.69
C HIS A 92 -19.12 -5.92 8.07
N TYR A 93 -19.21 -6.07 6.76
CA TYR A 93 -20.34 -5.68 5.94
C TYR A 93 -21.13 -6.93 5.52
N ASP A 94 -22.46 -6.87 5.58
CA ASP A 94 -23.31 -7.97 5.12
C ASP A 94 -23.94 -7.60 3.77
N PHE A 95 -23.43 -8.20 2.69
CA PHE A 95 -24.01 -8.03 1.35
C PHE A 95 -25.39 -8.69 1.20
N ARG A 96 -25.83 -9.50 2.16
CA ARG A 96 -27.15 -10.14 2.16
C ARG A 96 -28.25 -9.25 2.71
N ASP A 97 -27.89 -8.10 3.30
CA ASP A 97 -28.83 -7.09 3.78
C ASP A 97 -28.68 -5.77 3.00
N PRO A 98 -29.30 -5.66 1.80
CA PRO A 98 -29.19 -4.47 0.96
C PRO A 98 -29.86 -3.21 1.53
N LEU A 99 -30.48 -3.27 2.72
CA LEU A 99 -31.10 -2.11 3.37
C LEU A 99 -30.11 -1.28 4.21
N ARG A 100 -28.88 -1.77 4.41
CA ARG A 100 -27.84 -1.06 5.17
C ARG A 100 -27.00 -0.07 4.35
N ILE A 101 -27.34 0.09 3.07
CA ILE A 101 -26.63 0.93 2.08
C ILE A 101 -27.22 2.35 2.01
N TYR A 102 -28.30 2.63 2.74
CA TYR A 102 -28.98 3.93 2.82
C TYR A 102 -29.04 4.46 4.25
#